data_AF-A0A378WXK8-F1
#
_entry.id   AF-A0A378WXK8-F1
#
_cell.length_a   1.000
_cell.length_b   1.000
_cell.length_c   1.000
_cell.angle_alpha   90.00
_cell.angle_beta   90.00
_cell.angle_gamma   90.00
#
_symmetry.space_group_name_H-M   'P 1'
#
loop_
_entity.id
_entity.type
_entity.pdbx_description
1 polymer ?
#
loop_
_entity_poly.entity_id
_entity_poly.type
_entity_poly.pdbx_seq_one_letter_code
_entity_poly.pdbx_strand_id
1 'polypeptide(L)' 'MDRAAKPSLLSRISARQWVAIVLAVLAVIFVVQNHHRVDINILAVTIRSPMWLVLLIMFLVGWIVGLLTRRGRR' A
#
# COMPACT_ATOMS: atom_id res chain seq x y z
N MET A 1 11.16 -33.81 31.44
CA MET A 1 9.92 -33.67 30.64
C MET A 1 10.17 -32.59 29.62
N ASP A 2 10.82 -32.95 28.51
CA ASP A 2 11.29 -31.99 27.52
C ASP A 2 10.14 -31.60 26.60
N ARG A 3 9.53 -30.44 26.84
CA ARG A 3 8.63 -29.84 25.86
C ARG A 3 9.49 -29.31 24.71
N ALA A 4 9.67 -30.13 23.68
CA ALA A 4 10.12 -29.66 22.38
C ALA A 4 9.12 -28.61 21.88
N ALA A 5 9.38 -27.33 22.17
CA ALA A 5 8.61 -26.23 21.63
C ALA A 5 8.76 -26.30 20.10
N LYS A 6 7.68 -26.67 19.40
CA LYS A 6 7.62 -26.63 17.93
C LYS A 6 8.16 -25.25 17.50
N PRO A 7 9.20 -25.17 16.65
CA PRO A 7 9.69 -23.89 16.18
C PRO A 7 8.51 -23.17 15.54
N SER A 8 8.08 -22.07 16.15
CA SER A 8 6.90 -21.32 15.73
C SER A 8 7.11 -20.89 14.28
N LEU A 9 6.13 -21.11 13.40
CA LEU A 9 6.25 -20.67 12.00
C LEU A 9 6.55 -19.16 11.89
N LEU A 10 6.16 -18.40 12.92
CA LEU A 10 6.43 -16.97 13.08
C LEU A 10 7.92 -16.62 13.26
N SER A 11 8.74 -17.53 13.81
CA SER A 11 10.19 -17.30 14.00
C SER A 11 11.01 -17.54 12.74
N ARG A 12 10.40 -18.05 11.67
CA ARG A 12 11.01 -18.19 10.34
C ARG A 12 10.80 -16.96 9.45
N ILE A 13 9.97 -16.02 9.90
CA ILE A 13 9.65 -14.80 9.13
C ILE A 13 10.78 -13.80 9.34
N SER A 14 11.47 -13.42 8.27
CA SER A 14 12.50 -12.38 8.31
C SER A 14 11.90 -11.03 8.71
N ALA A 15 12.71 -10.15 9.30
CA ALA A 15 12.29 -8.79 9.66
C ALA A 15 11.64 -8.03 8.48
N ARG A 16 12.16 -8.23 7.26
CA ARG A 16 11.59 -7.66 6.03
C ARG A 16 10.17 -8.17 5.74
N GLN A 17 9.91 -9.45 5.93
CA GLN A 17 8.57 -10.02 5.75
C GLN A 17 7.59 -9.51 6.80
N TRP A 18 8.03 -9.36 8.05
CA TRP A 18 7.22 -8.73 9.09
C TRP A 18 6.82 -7.30 8.72
N VAL A 19 7.77 -6.49 8.24
CA VAL A 19 7.47 -5.13 7.75
C VAL A 19 6.46 -5.17 6.60
N ALA A 20 6.62 -6.08 5.63
CA ALA A 20 5.68 -6.23 4.53
C ALA A 20 4.26 -6.60 5.00
N ILE A 21 4.14 -7.50 5.98
CA ILE A 21 2.85 -7.88 6.57
C ILE A 21 2.20 -6.69 7.27
N VAL A 22 2.97 -5.96 8.09
CA VAL A 22 2.46 -4.77 8.80
C VAL A 22 1.96 -3.72 7.80
N LEU A 23 2.74 -3.44 6.76
CA LEU A 23 2.35 -2.51 5.71
C LEU A 23 1.10 -2.97 4.96
N ALA A 24 0.97 -4.27 4.67
CA ALA A 24 -0.21 -4.82 4.02
C ALA A 24 -1.46 -4.65 4.89
N VAL A 25 -1.37 -4.94 6.20
CA VAL A 25 -2.47 -4.73 7.15
C VAL A 25 -2.86 -3.26 7.22
N LEU A 26 -1.88 -2.34 7.32
CA LEU A 26 -2.14 -0.91 7.30
C LEU A 26 -2.81 -0.45 6.01
N ALA A 27 -2.40 -0.99 4.85
CA ALA A 27 -3.03 -0.69 3.58
C ALA A 27 -4.49 -1.16 3.53
N VAL A 28 -4.80 -2.35 4.06
CA VAL A 28 -6.18 -2.83 4.16
C VAL A 28 -7.01 -1.93 5.08
N ILE A 29 -6.50 -1.58 6.26
CA ILE A 29 -7.17 -0.65 7.18
C ILE A 29 -7.42 0.69 6.50
N PHE A 30 -6.42 1.22 5.80
CA PHE A 30 -6.53 2.47 5.06
C PHE A 30 -7.64 2.42 4.02
N VAL A 31 -7.73 1.35 3.22
CA VAL A 31 -8.78 1.15 2.21
C VAL A 31 -10.16 1.08 2.86
N VAL A 32 -10.31 0.31 3.94
CA VAL A 32 -11.59 0.13 4.63
C VAL A 32 -12.04 1.41 5.32
N GLN A 33 -11.15 2.11 6.02
CA GLN A 33 -11.49 3.36 6.71
C GLN A 33 -11.73 4.52 5.75
N ASN A 34 -10.99 4.57 4.63
CA ASN A 34 -11.09 5.66 3.65
C ASN A 34 -11.86 5.23 2.39
N HIS A 35 -12.86 4.35 2.55
CA HIS A 35 -13.75 3.93 1.47
C HIS A 35 -14.83 4.97 1.14
N HIS A 36 -14.96 6.02 1.96
CA HIS A 36 -15.93 7.08 1.76
C HIS A 36 -15.75 7.73 0.38
N ARG A 37 -16.88 7.94 -0.29
CA ARG A 37 -16.92 8.51 -1.64
C ARG A 37 -16.85 10.03 -1.56
N VAL A 38 -15.81 10.58 -2.16
CA VAL A 38 -15.59 12.03 -2.30
C VAL A 38 -15.83 12.45 -3.74
N ASP A 39 -16.31 13.66 -3.93
CA ASP A 39 -16.48 14.26 -5.25
C ASP A 39 -15.17 14.92 -5.67
N ILE A 40 -14.73 14.60 -6.89
CA ILE A 40 -13.47 15.08 -7.44
C ILE A 40 -13.74 15.70 -8.79
N ASN A 41 -13.28 16.93 -8.99
CA ASN A 41 -13.34 17.61 -10.27
C ASN A 41 -12.10 17.30 -11.10
N ILE A 42 -12.29 16.66 -12.24
CA ILE A 42 -11.24 16.34 -13.20
C ILE A 42 -11.62 16.99 -14.52
N LEU A 43 -10.87 18.02 -14.94
CA LEU A 43 -11.01 18.66 -16.26
C LEU A 43 -12.46 19.00 -16.65
N ALA A 44 -13.21 19.59 -15.70
CA ALA A 44 -14.65 19.93 -15.79
C ALA A 44 -15.66 18.79 -15.58
N VAL A 45 -15.23 17.57 -15.28
CA VAL A 45 -16.11 16.45 -14.93
C VAL A 45 -16.01 16.15 -13.44
N THR A 46 -17.15 16.12 -12.74
CA THR A 46 -17.21 15.68 -11.34
C THR A 46 -17.42 14.17 -11.28
N ILE A 47 -16.50 13.46 -10.64
CA ILE A 47 -16.56 12.01 -10.47
C ILE A 47 -16.57 11.68 -8.99
N ARG A 48 -17.54 10.86 -8.58
CA ARG A 48 -17.66 10.39 -7.21
C ARG A 48 -16.87 9.09 -7.02
N SER A 49 -15.76 9.18 -6.31
CA SER A 49 -14.79 8.08 -6.18
C SER A 49 -14.37 7.84 -4.72
N PRO A 50 -14.02 6.60 -4.35
CA PRO A 50 -13.47 6.34 -3.03
C PRO A 50 -12.07 6.96 -2.90
N MET A 51 -11.80 7.62 -1.78
CA MET A 51 -10.56 8.38 -1.56
C MET A 51 -9.29 7.54 -1.79
N TRP A 52 -9.27 6.30 -1.29
CA TRP A 52 -8.10 5.42 -1.41
C TRP A 52 -7.68 5.16 -2.86
N LEU A 53 -8.64 5.07 -3.78
CA LEU A 53 -8.38 4.78 -5.19
C LEU A 53 -7.64 5.94 -5.86
N VAL A 54 -8.05 7.17 -5.53
CA VAL A 54 -7.48 8.39 -6.10
C VAL A 54 -6.05 8.57 -5.61
N LEU A 55 -5.81 8.34 -4.32
CA LEU A 55 -4.47 8.39 -3.74
C LEU A 55 -3.55 7.31 -4.33
N LEU A 56 -4.08 6.10 -4.57
CA LEU A 56 -3.34 5.05 -5.26
C LEU A 56 -2.97 5.45 -6.69
N ILE A 57 -3.91 6.02 -7.46
CA ILE A 57 -3.65 6.51 -8.82
C ILE A 57 -2.58 7.60 -8.80
N MET A 58 -2.69 8.60 -7.92
CA MET A 58 -1.69 9.65 -7.79
C MET A 58 -0.30 9.12 -7.40
N PHE A 59 -0.25 8.15 -6.49
CA PHE A 59 0.99 7.47 -6.13
C PHE A 59 1.61 6.78 -7.34
N LEU A 60 0.83 6.04 -8.12
CA LEU A 60 1.30 5.37 -9.34
C LEU A 60 1.81 6.37 -10.37
N VAL A 61 1.12 7.49 -10.57
CA VAL A 61 1.58 8.58 -11.47
C VAL A 61 2.94 9.11 -11.01
N GLY A 62 3.09 9.48 -9.74
CA GLY A 62 4.36 9.97 -9.19
C GLY A 62 5.48 8.92 -9.28
N TRP A 63 5.16 7.65 -9.03
CA TRP A 63 6.10 6.54 -9.15
C TRP A 63 6.58 6.36 -10.59
N ILE A 64 5.66 6.38 -11.57
CA ILE A 64 5.97 6.29 -13.00
C ILE A 64 6.87 7.47 -13.39
N VAL A 65 6.49 8.71 -13.03
CA VAL A 65 7.32 9.89 -13.27
C VAL A 65 8.73 9.68 -12.71
N GLY A 66 8.84 9.28 -11.44
CA GLY A 66 10.13 9.00 -10.79
C GLY A 66 10.95 7.92 -11.50
N LEU A 67 10.33 6.83 -11.97
CA LEU A 67 11.00 5.80 -12.76
C LEU A 67 11.52 6.35 -14.10
N LEU A 68 10.73 7.19 -14.78
CA LEU A 68 11.13 7.82 -16.03
C LEU A 68 12.28 8.81 -15.81
N THR A 69 12.25 9.63 -14.74
CA THR A 69 13.32 10.59 -14.44
C THR A 69 14.60 9.91 -13.96
N ARG A 70 14.51 8.76 -13.27
CA ARG A 70 15.68 8.00 -12.78
C ARG A 70 16.45 7.33 -13.92
N ARG A 71 15.80 7.10 -15.07
CA ARG A 71 16.41 6.52 -16.28
C ARG A 71 17.36 7.47 -17.00
N GLY A 72 17.28 8.78 -16.77
CA GLY A 72 18.18 9.78 -17.37
C GLY A 72 19.42 10.16 -16.53
N ARG A 73 19.66 9.48 -15.39
CA ARG A 73 20.81 9.72 -14.49
C ARG A 73 21.83 8.56 -14.46
N ARG A 74 21.84 7.72 -15.50
CA ARG A 74 22.96 6.84 -15.83
C ARG A 74 23.64 7.40 -17.06
#